data_AF-A0A2L2Z4A2-F1
#
_entry.id   AF-A0A2L2Z4A2-F1
#
_cell.length_a   1.000
_cell.length_b   1.000
_cell.length_c   1.000
_cell.angle_alpha   90.00
_cell.angle_beta   90.00
_cell.angle_gamma   90.00
#
_symmetry.space_group_name_H-M   'P 1'
#
loop_
_entity.id
_entity.type
_entity.pdbx_description
1 polymer ?
#
loop_
_entity_poly.entity_id
_entity_poly.type
_entity_poly.pdbx_seq_one_letter_code
_entity_poly.pdbx_strand_id
1 'polypeptide(L)'
;TTSIRHEPGKENVVADALSRIEEIALTGPMDYAELAAAQKSDPELSTLKSSANSSLVFKNIVYPPDGIILCCDTSTNVARPFI
;
A
#
# COMPACT_ATOMS: atom_id res chain seq x y z
N THR A 1 43.88 -7.13 14.58
CA THR A 1 43.37 -7.67 15.87
C THR A 1 42.47 -6.64 16.50
N THR A 2 41.15 -6.77 16.30
CA THR A 2 40.18 -5.81 16.84
C THR A 2 39.31 -6.56 17.85
N SER A 3 39.58 -6.34 19.14
CA SER A 3 38.88 -6.98 20.25
C SER A 3 37.64 -6.16 20.60
N ILE A 4 36.44 -6.64 20.23
CA ILE A 4 35.16 -6.06 20.63
C ILE A 4 34.76 -6.66 21.98
N ARG A 5 34.63 -5.84 23.02
CA ARG A 5 34.10 -6.26 24.33
C ARG A 5 32.58 -6.24 24.28
N HIS A 6 31.97 -7.36 24.63
CA HIS A 6 30.53 -7.56 24.74
C HIS A 6 30.10 -7.23 26.18
N GLU A 7 29.39 -6.11 26.35
CA GLU A 7 28.73 -5.73 27.60
C GLU A 7 27.30 -6.31 27.59
N PRO A 8 26.89 -7.20 28.51
CA PRO A 8 25.54 -7.74 28.54
C PRO A 8 24.57 -6.71 29.15
N GLY A 9 24.08 -5.82 28.29
CA GLY A 9 22.96 -4.94 28.58
C GLY A 9 21.65 -5.73 28.62
N LYS A 10 21.22 -6.05 29.84
CA LYS A 10 19.86 -6.42 30.27
C LYS A 10 18.75 -6.04 29.28
N GLU A 11 18.15 -7.06 28.65
CA GLU A 11 16.79 -7.11 28.11
C GLU A 11 16.30 -5.86 27.35
N ASN A 12 16.81 -5.67 26.13
CA ASN A 12 16.15 -4.76 25.18
C ASN A 12 15.02 -5.51 24.45
N VAL A 13 13.91 -5.72 25.18
CA VAL A 13 12.61 -6.29 24.75
C VAL A 13 11.99 -5.60 23.51
N VAL A 14 12.60 -4.54 23.00
CA VAL A 14 12.15 -3.84 21.77
C VAL A 14 12.61 -4.49 20.47
N ALA A 15 13.60 -5.40 20.48
CA ALA A 15 14.00 -6.10 19.26
C ALA A 15 12.98 -7.17 18.82
N ASP A 16 12.29 -7.82 19.76
CA ASP A 16 11.27 -8.84 19.45
C ASP A 16 9.96 -8.24 18.91
N ALA A 17 9.70 -6.95 19.20
CA ALA A 17 8.51 -6.26 18.72
C ALA A 17 8.63 -5.77 17.26
N LEU A 18 9.85 -5.62 16.73
CA LEU A 18 10.06 -5.26 15.33
C LEU A 18 10.01 -6.49 14.39
N SER A 19 10.28 -7.70 14.91
CA SER A 19 10.15 -8.93 14.11
C SER A 19 8.69 -9.30 13.79
N ARG A 20 7.70 -8.66 14.45
CA ARG A 20 6.27 -8.86 14.18
C ARG A 20 5.67 -7.84 13.21
N ILE A 21 6.41 -6.79 12.85
CA ILE A 21 5.92 -5.77 11.91
C ILE A 21 6.13 -6.20 10.45
N GLU A 22 7.04 -7.14 10.19
CA GLU A 22 7.11 -7.81 8.87
C GLU A 22 5.91 -8.75 8.63
N GLU A 23 5.15 -9.12 9.67
CA GLU A 23 3.96 -9.96 9.59
C GLU A 23 2.65 -9.16 9.56
N ILE A 24 2.71 -7.85 9.35
CA ILE A 24 1.58 -7.15 8.72
C ILE A 24 1.78 -7.25 7.20
N ALA A 25 1.98 -8.49 6.74
CA ALA A 25 1.62 -8.87 5.38
C ALA A 25 0.12 -8.60 5.30
N LEU A 26 -0.23 -7.45 4.73
CA LEU A 26 -1.58 -7.01 4.43
C LEU A 26 -2.39 -8.23 3.93
N THR A 27 -3.26 -8.75 4.79
CA THR A 27 -4.51 -9.43 4.46
C THR A 27 -4.57 -10.15 3.10
N GLY A 28 -3.93 -11.32 2.96
CA GLY A 28 -4.14 -12.23 1.83
C GLY A 28 -3.85 -11.66 0.43
N PRO A 29 -4.02 -12.46 -0.65
CA PRO A 29 -4.02 -11.91 -1.99
C PRO A 29 -5.23 -10.98 -2.14
N MET A 30 -5.00 -9.67 -2.28
CA MET A 30 -6.03 -8.71 -2.63
C MET A 30 -6.65 -9.12 -3.97
N ASP A 31 -7.95 -9.40 -4.00
CA ASP A 31 -8.65 -9.72 -5.23
C ASP A 31 -8.82 -8.42 -6.05
N TYR A 32 -7.92 -8.23 -7.02
CA TYR A 32 -7.93 -7.06 -7.88
C TYR A 32 -9.18 -6.96 -8.74
N ALA A 33 -9.87 -8.08 -9.03
CA ALA A 33 -11.11 -8.06 -9.79
C ALA A 33 -12.26 -7.52 -8.95
N GLU A 34 -12.35 -7.93 -7.68
CA GLU A 34 -13.29 -7.37 -6.71
C GLU A 34 -13.02 -5.89 -6.47
N LEU A 35 -11.74 -5.50 -6.33
CA LEU A 35 -11.35 -4.10 -6.19
C LEU A 35 -11.77 -3.27 -7.41
N ALA A 36 -11.51 -3.75 -8.62
CA ALA A 36 -11.91 -3.05 -9.84
C ALA A 36 -13.44 -2.87 -9.92
N ALA A 37 -14.21 -3.87 -9.47
CA ALA A 37 -15.66 -3.78 -9.41
C ALA A 37 -16.11 -2.72 -8.38
N ALA A 38 -15.52 -2.74 -7.17
CA ALA A 38 -15.81 -1.79 -6.11
C ALA A 38 -15.53 -0.34 -6.56
N GLN A 39 -14.34 -0.09 -7.12
CA GLN A 39 -13.95 1.20 -7.67
C GLN A 39 -14.93 1.72 -8.72
N LYS A 40 -15.47 0.83 -9.58
CA LYS A 40 -16.40 1.21 -10.64
C LYS A 40 -17.76 1.65 -10.11
N SER A 41 -18.20 1.06 -9.00
CA SER A 41 -19.46 1.41 -8.33
C SER A 41 -19.34 2.56 -7.33
N ASP A 42 -18.13 3.03 -7.05
CA ASP A 42 -17.87 3.99 -5.98
C ASP A 42 -18.27 5.45 -6.38
N PRO A 43 -19.24 6.06 -5.67
CA PRO A 43 -19.65 7.45 -5.92
C PRO A 43 -18.63 8.49 -5.41
N GLU A 44 -17.85 8.17 -4.38
CA GLU A 44 -16.79 9.02 -3.86
C GLU A 44 -15.68 9.15 -4.90
N LEU A 45 -15.29 8.06 -5.56
CA LEU A 45 -14.29 8.12 -6.63
C LEU A 45 -14.71 9.09 -7.75
N SER A 46 -15.98 9.07 -8.13
CA SER A 46 -16.54 9.99 -9.14
C SER A 46 -16.50 11.44 -8.68
N THR A 47 -16.76 11.67 -7.40
CA THR A 47 -16.69 13.00 -6.76
C THR A 47 -15.26 13.52 -6.72
N LEU A 48 -14.30 12.69 -6.30
CA LEU A 48 -12.88 13.04 -6.23
C LEU A 48 -12.29 13.33 -7.62
N LYS A 49 -12.71 12.59 -8.65
CA LYS A 49 -12.31 12.86 -10.05
C LYS A 49 -12.87 14.17 -10.60
N SER A 50 -14.03 14.60 -10.11
CA SER A 50 -14.70 15.84 -10.54
C SER A 50 -14.29 17.05 -9.71
N SER A 51 -13.63 16.83 -8.56
CA SER A 51 -13.22 17.89 -7.65
C SER A 51 -12.03 18.67 -8.21
N ALA A 52 -12.28 19.94 -8.55
CA ALA A 52 -11.25 20.86 -9.04
C ALA A 52 -10.22 21.27 -7.96
N ASN A 53 -10.52 21.04 -6.68
CA ASN A 53 -9.66 21.41 -5.54
C ASN A 53 -8.83 20.24 -5.01
N SER A 54 -8.86 19.09 -5.69
CA SER A 54 -8.11 17.90 -5.28
C SER A 54 -6.70 17.91 -5.89
N SER A 55 -5.70 17.55 -5.09
CA SER A 55 -4.33 17.28 -5.58
C SER A 55 -4.19 15.86 -6.15
N LEU A 56 -5.24 15.03 -6.07
CA LEU A 56 -5.25 13.66 -6.54
C LEU A 56 -5.31 13.62 -8.07
N VAL A 57 -4.56 12.69 -8.66
CA VAL A 57 -4.55 12.50 -10.13
C VAL A 57 -4.87 11.05 -10.41
N PHE A 58 -6.11 10.77 -10.79
CA PHE A 58 -6.53 9.39 -11.05
C PHE A 58 -6.27 8.96 -12.49
N LYS A 59 -5.66 7.78 -12.65
CA LYS A 59 -5.45 7.12 -13.96
C LYS A 59 -5.81 5.65 -13.87
N ASN A 60 -6.33 5.13 -14.98
CA ASN A 60 -6.60 3.70 -15.12
C ASN A 60 -5.30 2.99 -15.51
N ILE A 61 -4.89 2.01 -14.71
CA ILE A 61 -3.69 1.18 -14.91
C ILE A 61 -4.13 -0.25 -15.13
N VAL A 62 -3.57 -0.88 -16.17
CA VAL A 62 -3.80 -2.30 -16.47
C VAL A 62 -2.84 -3.13 -15.62
N TYR A 63 -3.39 -4.02 -14.80
CA TYR A 63 -2.66 -4.94 -13.96
C TYR A 63 -2.54 -6.32 -14.66
N PRO A 64 -1.33 -6.76 -15.05
CA PRO A 64 -1.11 -8.07 -15.65
C PRO A 64 -1.13 -9.20 -14.61
N PRO A 65 -1.37 -10.47 -15.00
CA PRO A 65 -1.58 -10.95 -16.38
C PRO A 65 -3.02 -10.81 -16.89
N ASP A 66 -4.01 -10.71 -16.00
CA ASP A 66 -5.43 -10.81 -16.35
C ASP A 66 -6.00 -9.53 -17.01
N GLY A 67 -5.19 -8.47 -17.10
CA GLY A 67 -5.58 -7.22 -17.74
C GLY A 67 -6.61 -6.41 -16.95
N ILE A 68 -6.69 -6.63 -15.63
CA ILE A 68 -7.63 -5.95 -14.74
C ILE A 68 -7.31 -4.45 -14.74
N ILE A 69 -8.33 -3.61 -14.87
CA ILE A 69 -8.16 -2.16 -14.89
C ILE A 69 -8.45 -1.61 -13.49
N LEU A 70 -7.44 -1.02 -12.87
CA LEU A 70 -7.55 -0.34 -11.58
C LEU A 70 -7.42 1.17 -11.76
N CYS A 71 -8.27 1.90 -11.07
CA CYS A 71 -8.13 3.33 -10.88
C CYS A 71 -7.07 3.58 -9.79
N CYS A 72 -5.98 4.24 -10.15
CA CYS A 72 -4.88 4.54 -9.25
C CYS A 72 -4.66 6.05 -9.16
N ASP A 73 -4.38 6.53 -7.95
CA ASP A 73 -3.80 7.85 -7.74
C ASP A 73 -2.33 7.83 -8.18
N THR A 74 -2.01 8.70 -9.14
CA THR A 74 -0.68 8.94 -9.69
C THR A 74 -0.17 10.35 -9.37
N SER A 75 -0.74 11.02 -8.36
CA SER A 75 -0.26 12.33 -7.89
C SER A 75 1.16 12.25 -7.29
N THR A 76 1.58 11.07 -6.86
CA THR A 76 2.92 10.79 -6.34
C THR A 76 3.74 9.97 -7.33
N ASN A 77 5.03 9.78 -7.03
CA ASN A 77 5.94 8.98 -7.87
C ASN A 77 5.54 7.50 -7.96
N VAL A 78 4.70 7.02 -7.05
CA VAL A 78 4.22 5.62 -7.02
C VAL A 78 2.72 5.62 -7.23
N ALA A 79 2.25 4.82 -8.18
CA ALA A 79 0.83 4.65 -8.42
C ALA A 79 0.21 3.83 -7.27
N ARG A 80 -0.86 4.36 -6.67
CA ARG A 80 -1.57 3.72 -5.55
C ARG A 80 -3.02 3.46 -5.93
N PRO A 81 -3.52 2.21 -5.87
CA PRO A 81 -4.93 1.92 -6.11
C PRO A 81 -5.82 2.71 -5.15
N PHE A 82 -6.95 3.23 -5.66
CA PHE A 82 -8.02 3.75 -4.81
C PHE A 82 -8.74 2.57 -4.14
N ILE A 83 -8.81 2.54 -2.81
CA ILE A 83 -9.45 1.45 -2.05
C ILE A 83 -10.57 1.99 -1.20
#